data_AF-A0A1Y0ISQ8-F1
#
_entry.id   AF-A0A1Y0ISQ8-F1
#
_cell.length_a   1.000
_cell.length_b   1.000
_cell.length_c   1.000
_cell.angle_alpha   90.00
_cell.angle_beta   90.00
_cell.angle_gamma   90.00
#
_symmetry.space_group_name_H-M   'P 1'
#
loop_
_entity.id
_entity.type
_entity.pdbx_description
1 polymer ?
#
loop_
_entity_poly.entity_id
_entity_poly.type
_entity_poly.pdbx_seq_one_letter_code
_entity_poly.pdbx_strand_id
1 'polypeptide(L)'
;MKKGLLALAGLLVVVIVVLFLIPREDPVDYLYREFPQTQGWGNLKVVTVTESDEVVALEVTFDVDKTFQAHEKWIIKDRSKLQEVPGGQFEKWHGYVYLVKDGLFTWEAVE
;
A
#
# COMPACT_ATOMS: atom_id res chain seq x y z
N MET A 1 -10.67 18.13 44.15
CA MET A 1 -10.88 18.29 42.69
C MET A 1 -9.58 18.44 41.87
N LYS A 2 -8.58 19.24 42.29
CA LYS A 2 -7.35 19.49 41.50
C LYS A 2 -6.44 18.25 41.24
N LYS A 3 -6.36 17.31 42.19
CA LYS A 3 -5.51 16.11 42.07
C LYS A 3 -6.03 15.10 41.02
N GLY A 4 -7.34 14.96 40.89
CA GLY A 4 -7.96 14.11 39.87
C GLY A 4 -7.76 14.66 38.46
N LEU A 5 -7.82 15.99 38.31
CA LEU A 5 -7.59 16.66 37.03
C LEU A 5 -6.13 16.51 36.56
N LEU A 6 -5.15 16.60 37.47
CA LEU A 6 -3.73 16.37 37.16
C LEU A 6 -3.44 14.92 36.78
N ALA A 7 -4.06 13.95 37.48
CA ALA A 7 -3.94 12.54 37.12
C ALA A 7 -4.55 12.25 35.73
N LEU A 8 -5.70 12.85 35.41
CA LEU A 8 -6.35 12.71 34.12
C LEU A 8 -5.51 13.32 32.98
N ALA A 9 -4.95 14.52 33.21
CA ALA A 9 -4.07 15.17 32.25
C ALA A 9 -2.79 14.35 32.01
N GLY A 10 -2.20 13.78 33.08
CA GLY A 10 -1.05 12.89 32.96
C GLY A 10 -1.38 11.63 32.14
N LEU A 11 -2.53 11.01 32.40
CA LEU A 11 -3.00 9.85 31.63
C LEU A 11 -3.19 10.20 30.14
N LEU A 12 -3.80 11.36 29.85
CA LEU A 12 -4.02 11.83 28.48
C LEU A 12 -2.70 12.01 27.72
N VAL A 13 -1.69 12.61 28.36
CA VAL A 13 -0.36 12.79 27.76
C VAL A 13 0.29 11.43 27.47
N VAL A 14 0.19 10.47 28.39
CA VAL A 14 0.71 9.11 28.14
C VAL A 14 0.00 8.46 26.95
N VAL A 15 -1.33 8.57 26.86
CA VAL A 15 -2.10 8.03 25.72
C VAL A 15 -1.66 8.69 24.42
N ILE A 16 -1.49 10.01 24.39
CA ILE A 16 -1.03 10.73 23.19
C ILE A 16 0.37 10.25 22.78
N VAL A 17 1.31 10.17 23.72
CA VAL A 17 2.68 9.70 23.44
C VAL A 17 2.66 8.26 22.92
N VAL A 18 1.86 7.38 23.52
CA VAL A 18 1.69 6.00 23.04
C VAL A 18 1.13 5.97 21.62
N LEU A 19 0.15 6.81 21.28
CA LEU A 19 -0.38 6.90 19.92
C LEU A 19 0.66 7.37 18.89
N PHE A 20 1.59 8.25 19.27
CA PHE A 20 2.71 8.67 18.42
C PHE A 20 3.82 7.62 18.28
N LEU A 21 3.93 6.69 19.23
CA LEU A 21 4.95 5.63 19.23
C LEU A 21 4.53 4.39 18.43
N ILE A 22 3.25 4.26 18.07
CA ILE A 22 2.80 3.16 17.22
C ILE A 22 3.29 3.43 15.79
N PRO A 23 4.13 2.56 15.22
CA PRO A 23 4.60 2.73 13.84
C PRO A 23 3.39 2.67 12.91
N ARG A 24 3.29 3.67 12.02
CA ARG A 24 2.36 3.61 10.90
C ARG A 24 2.87 2.58 9.90
N GLU A 25 1.95 1.81 9.33
CA GLU A 25 2.28 0.89 8.25
C GLU A 25 2.89 1.65 7.07
N ASP A 26 3.99 1.12 6.52
CA ASP A 26 4.56 1.65 5.27
C ASP A 26 3.62 1.28 4.10
N PRO A 27 3.27 2.24 3.22
CA PRO A 27 2.40 1.97 2.07
C PRO A 27 2.95 0.86 1.15
N VAL A 28 4.27 0.70 1.08
CA VAL A 28 4.93 -0.36 0.31
C VAL A 28 4.70 -1.73 0.96
N ASP A 29 4.78 -1.81 2.29
CA ASP A 29 4.52 -3.05 3.03
C ASP A 29 3.06 -3.48 2.89
N TYR A 30 2.13 -2.52 2.96
CA TYR A 30 0.72 -2.76 2.66
C TYR A 30 0.54 -3.35 1.26
N LEU A 31 1.13 -2.73 0.24
CA LEU A 31 1.02 -3.21 -1.13
C LEU A 31 1.56 -4.65 -1.27
N TYR A 32 2.73 -4.96 -0.71
CA TYR A 32 3.27 -6.33 -0.81
C TYR A 32 2.42 -7.38 -0.09
N ARG A 33 1.76 -7.00 1.01
CA ARG A 33 0.82 -7.88 1.74
C ARG A 33 -0.46 -8.14 0.93
N GLU A 34 -1.05 -7.08 0.38
CA GLU A 34 -2.32 -7.18 -0.35
C GLU A 34 -2.15 -7.72 -1.77
N PHE A 35 -0.95 -7.57 -2.36
CA PHE A 35 -0.72 -7.99 -3.74
C PHE A 35 -0.81 -9.53 -3.84
N PRO A 36 -1.71 -10.07 -4.69
CA PRO A 36 -1.91 -11.50 -4.79
C PRO A 36 -0.65 -12.22 -5.26
N GLN A 37 -0.10 -13.09 -4.40
CA GLN A 37 0.99 -14.01 -4.75
C GLN A 37 0.46 -15.27 -5.46
N THR A 38 -0.52 -15.11 -6.35
CA THR A 38 -1.15 -16.23 -7.08
C THR A 38 -0.41 -16.57 -8.36
N GLN A 39 -0.69 -17.75 -8.93
CA GLN A 39 -0.22 -18.09 -10.28
C GLN A 39 -0.69 -17.01 -11.28
N GLY A 40 0.27 -16.38 -11.95
CA GLY A 40 0.02 -15.35 -12.96
C GLY A 40 0.61 -13.98 -12.65
N TRP A 41 0.93 -13.69 -11.38
CA TRP A 41 1.67 -12.50 -10.98
C TRP A 41 3.12 -12.83 -10.64
N GLY A 42 4.05 -12.01 -11.10
CA GLY A 42 5.46 -12.14 -10.78
C GLY A 42 6.14 -10.79 -10.58
N ASN A 43 7.24 -10.79 -9.84
CA ASN A 43 8.21 -9.69 -9.78
C ASN A 43 7.63 -8.27 -9.59
N LEU A 44 6.63 -8.11 -8.71
CA LEU A 44 6.17 -6.77 -8.30
C LEU A 44 7.32 -5.98 -7.67
N LYS A 45 7.50 -4.75 -8.13
CA LYS A 45 8.47 -3.80 -7.59
C LYS A 45 7.86 -2.41 -7.56
N VAL A 46 7.97 -1.75 -6.40
CA VAL A 46 7.69 -0.32 -6.28
C VAL A 46 8.88 0.45 -6.85
N VAL A 47 8.60 1.34 -7.80
CA VAL A 47 9.57 2.21 -8.46
C VAL A 47 9.68 3.54 -7.74
N THR A 48 8.55 4.12 -7.34
CA THR A 48 8.50 5.44 -6.70
C THR A 48 7.28 5.51 -5.78
N VAL A 49 7.43 6.20 -4.65
CA VAL A 49 6.37 6.52 -3.70
C VAL A 49 6.18 8.03 -3.70
N THR A 50 4.98 8.49 -4.05
CA THR A 50 4.60 9.90 -4.01
C THR A 50 3.50 10.09 -2.97
N GLU A 51 3.82 10.79 -1.88
CA GLU A 51 2.86 11.09 -0.82
C GLU A 51 2.26 12.48 -1.00
N SER A 52 0.93 12.55 -0.94
CA SER A 52 0.16 13.78 -0.80
C SER A 52 -0.64 13.74 0.51
N ASP A 53 -1.28 14.84 0.90
CA ASP A 53 -1.98 14.94 2.20
C ASP A 53 -3.07 13.85 2.38
N GLU A 54 -3.71 13.47 1.28
CA GLU A 54 -4.87 12.54 1.27
C GLU A 54 -4.57 11.19 0.63
N VAL A 55 -3.62 11.13 -0.33
CA VAL A 55 -3.36 9.94 -1.14
C VAL A 55 -1.86 9.66 -1.23
N VAL A 56 -1.48 8.39 -1.13
CA VAL A 56 -0.17 7.89 -1.51
C VAL A 56 -0.28 7.19 -2.86
N ALA A 57 0.50 7.64 -3.83
CA ALA A 57 0.61 6.99 -5.13
C ALA A 57 1.90 6.17 -5.19
N LEU A 58 1.76 4.87 -5.43
CA LEU A 58 2.85 3.92 -5.63
C LEU A 58 2.98 3.64 -7.12
N GLU A 59 4.07 4.06 -7.72
CA GLU A 59 4.43 3.63 -9.07
C GLU A 59 5.01 2.21 -8.99
N VAL A 60 4.50 1.30 -9.81
CA VAL A 60 4.86 -0.12 -9.76
C VAL A 60 5.23 -0.68 -11.13
N THR A 61 6.11 -1.67 -11.12
CA THR A 61 6.33 -2.57 -12.25
C THR A 61 6.13 -4.00 -11.79
N PHE A 62 5.58 -4.84 -12.67
CA PHE A 62 5.23 -6.22 -12.34
C PHE A 62 5.21 -7.06 -13.61
N ASP A 63 5.40 -8.36 -13.45
CA ASP A 63 5.28 -9.33 -14.52
C ASP A 63 3.90 -10.01 -14.44
N VAL A 64 3.30 -10.25 -15.60
CA VAL A 64 1.99 -10.91 -15.74
C VAL A 64 2.10 -12.02 -16.77
N ASP A 65 1.56 -13.20 -16.45
CA ASP A 65 1.44 -14.28 -17.43
C ASP A 65 0.49 -13.86 -18.57
N LYS A 66 0.83 -14.14 -19.83
CA LYS A 66 0.00 -13.77 -20.99
C LYS A 66 -1.41 -14.36 -20.97
N THR A 67 -1.60 -15.47 -20.28
CA THR A 67 -2.87 -16.17 -20.14
C THR A 67 -3.66 -15.73 -18.91
N PHE A 68 -3.06 -14.86 -18.09
CA PHE A 68 -3.65 -14.38 -16.86
C PHE A 68 -4.87 -13.49 -17.14
N GLN A 69 -5.99 -13.85 -16.53
CA GLN A 69 -7.14 -12.97 -16.43
C GLN A 69 -7.11 -12.35 -15.05
N ALA A 70 -6.98 -11.03 -14.99
CA ALA A 70 -6.98 -10.33 -13.72
C ALA A 70 -8.28 -10.55 -12.96
N HIS A 71 -8.15 -10.93 -11.69
CA HIS A 71 -9.28 -10.99 -10.77
C HIS A 71 -9.93 -9.61 -10.61
N GLU A 72 -11.21 -9.60 -10.23
CA GLU A 72 -12.02 -8.39 -10.03
C GLU A 72 -11.39 -7.37 -9.05
N LYS A 73 -10.53 -7.82 -8.12
CA LYS A 73 -9.78 -6.94 -7.22
C LYS A 73 -8.41 -6.57 -7.78
N TRP A 74 -8.41 -5.76 -8.83
CA TRP A 74 -7.17 -5.23 -9.39
C TRP A 74 -6.89 -3.82 -8.86
N ILE A 75 -6.09 -3.74 -7.79
CA ILE A 75 -5.70 -2.46 -7.16
C ILE A 75 -4.75 -1.62 -8.02
N ILE A 76 -4.17 -2.18 -9.09
CA ILE A 76 -3.26 -1.48 -10.00
C ILE A 76 -4.05 -0.82 -11.13
N LYS A 77 -3.98 0.50 -11.18
CA LYS A 77 -4.58 1.41 -12.15
C LYS A 77 -3.57 1.84 -13.23
N ASP A 78 -4.08 2.48 -14.29
CA ASP A 78 -3.29 3.13 -15.35
C ASP A 78 -2.18 2.26 -15.95
N ARG A 79 -2.54 1.02 -16.28
CA ARG A 79 -1.58 0.00 -16.66
C ARG A 79 -1.14 0.14 -18.10
N SER A 80 0.17 0.01 -18.32
CA SER A 80 0.75 -0.07 -19.65
C SER A 80 1.73 -1.22 -19.76
N LYS A 81 1.67 -1.95 -20.88
CA LYS A 81 2.65 -3.00 -21.20
C LYS A 81 3.96 -2.32 -21.56
N LEU A 82 5.03 -2.66 -20.85
CA LEU A 82 6.38 -2.16 -21.11
C LEU A 82 7.11 -2.99 -22.16
N GLN A 83 7.13 -4.31 -21.97
CA GLN A 83 7.88 -5.22 -22.84
C GLN A 83 7.43 -6.67 -22.67
N GLU A 84 7.80 -7.52 -23.64
CA GLU A 84 7.73 -8.96 -23.46
C GLU A 84 8.96 -9.46 -22.70
N VAL A 85 8.77 -10.44 -21.80
CA VAL A 85 9.89 -11.07 -21.10
C VAL A 85 10.48 -12.18 -21.99
N PRO A 86 11.82 -12.26 -22.15
CA PRO A 86 12.46 -13.34 -22.89
C PRO A 86 12.07 -14.70 -22.31
N GLY A 87 11.53 -15.61 -23.13
CA GLY A 87 10.94 -16.88 -22.68
C GLY A 87 9.42 -16.96 -22.86
N GLY A 88 8.75 -15.86 -23.20
CA GLY A 88 7.46 -15.85 -23.91
C GLY A 88 6.20 -16.05 -23.08
N GLN A 89 6.29 -16.47 -21.82
CA GLN A 89 5.12 -16.66 -20.95
C GLN A 89 4.71 -15.41 -20.18
N PHE A 90 5.65 -14.51 -19.86
CA PHE A 90 5.38 -13.30 -19.09
C PHE A 90 5.52 -12.02 -19.91
N GLU A 91 4.76 -11.02 -19.52
CA GLU A 91 4.84 -9.64 -19.99
C GLU A 91 5.16 -8.74 -18.82
N LYS A 92 6.02 -7.76 -19.03
CA LYS A 92 6.32 -6.76 -18.02
C LYS A 92 5.39 -5.58 -18.20
N TRP A 93 4.77 -5.17 -17.10
CA TRP A 93 3.80 -4.10 -17.02
C TRP A 93 4.27 -3.03 -16.04
N HIS A 94 3.71 -1.84 -16.24
CA HIS A 94 3.80 -0.69 -15.37
C HIS A 94 2.39 -0.27 -14.98
N GLY A 95 2.22 0.31 -13.79
CA GLY A 95 0.98 0.93 -13.37
C GLY A 95 1.14 1.67 -12.05
N TYR A 96 0.01 2.10 -11.51
CA TYR A 96 -0.04 2.87 -10.26
C TYR A 96 -0.99 2.21 -9.27
N VAL A 97 -0.64 2.26 -7.98
CA VAL A 97 -1.54 1.93 -6.88
C VAL A 97 -1.78 3.19 -6.07
N TYR A 98 -3.04 3.54 -5.88
CA TYR A 98 -3.44 4.69 -5.08
C TYR A 98 -3.95 4.18 -3.74
N LEU A 99 -3.35 4.66 -2.66
CA LEU A 99 -3.69 4.30 -1.30
C LEU A 99 -4.22 5.54 -0.56
N VAL A 100 -5.31 5.36 0.17
CA VAL A 100 -5.83 6.32 1.15
C VAL A 100 -5.63 5.77 2.55
N LYS A 101 -5.58 6.65 3.54
CA LYS A 101 -5.48 6.22 4.94
C LYS A 101 -6.79 5.55 5.36
N ASP A 102 -6.70 4.31 5.83
CA ASP A 102 -7.80 3.63 6.51
C ASP A 102 -7.51 3.60 8.01
N GLY A 103 -8.25 4.42 8.75
CA GLY A 103 -8.03 4.66 10.17
C GLY A 103 -6.67 5.32 10.48
N LEU A 104 -6.11 4.96 11.64
CA LEU A 104 -4.90 5.60 12.17
C LEU A 104 -3.59 4.92 11.72
N PHE A 105 -3.66 3.69 11.21
CA PHE A 105 -2.50 2.80 11.13
C PHE A 105 -2.36 2.00 9.85
N THR A 106 -3.37 1.96 8.97
CA THR A 106 -3.34 1.15 7.75
C THR A 106 -3.80 1.96 6.54
N TRP A 107 -3.84 1.28 5.40
CA TRP A 107 -4.15 1.84 4.10
C TRP A 107 -5.34 1.11 3.50
N GLU A 108 -6.02 1.77 2.58
CA GLU A 108 -7.03 1.19 1.72
C GLU A 108 -6.68 1.53 0.28
N ALA A 109 -6.75 0.54 -0.61
CA ALA A 109 -6.54 0.77 -2.03
C ALA A 109 -7.78 1.39 -2.66
N VAL A 110 -7.58 2.41 -3.48
CA VAL A 110 -8.68 3.04 -4.23
C VAL A 110 -9.10 2.12 -5.38
N GLU A 111 -10.25 1.46 -5.23
CA GLU A 111 -10.87 0.55 -6.22
C GLU A 111 -11.56 1.27 -7.38
#